data_AF-A0AA41Z3Z2-F1
#
_entry.id   AF-A0AA41Z3Z2-F1
#
_cell.length_a   1.000
_cell.length_b   1.000
_cell.length_c   1.000
_cell.angle_alpha   90.00
_cell.angle_beta   90.00
_cell.angle_gamma   90.00
#
_symmetry.space_group_name_H-M   'P 1'
#
loop_
_entity.id
_entity.type
_entity.pdbx_description
1 polymer ?
#
loop_
_entity_poly.entity_id
_entity_poly.type
_entity_poly.pdbx_seq_one_letter_code
_entity_poly.pdbx_strand_id
1 'polypeptide(L)'
;MRNNDEADLLPIKAVQAWVDSKGHLYPTKEAALYVEIERLLGHVGTGESLAPGIARVLVEKRDRLMPLLKAFGAASEVIEAIPLAQATE
;
A
#
# COMPACT_ATOMS: atom_id res chain seq x y z
N MET A 1 40.16 -27.26 35.69
CA MET A 1 39.64 -25.95 35.26
C MET A 1 39.99 -25.76 33.80
N ARG A 2 39.03 -26.00 32.90
CA ARG A 2 39.04 -25.51 31.52
C ARG A 2 37.64 -24.94 31.30
N ASN A 3 37.54 -23.66 31.59
CA ASN A 3 36.40 -22.85 31.16
C ASN A 3 36.62 -22.65 29.66
N ASN A 4 35.72 -23.13 28.83
CA ASN A 4 35.58 -22.69 27.45
C ASN A 4 34.09 -22.69 27.13
N ASP A 5 33.40 -21.81 27.85
CA ASP A 5 32.07 -21.33 27.51
C ASP A 5 32.17 -20.38 26.31
N GLU A 6 32.63 -20.88 25.16
CA GLU A 6 32.38 -20.23 23.88
C GLU A 6 31.49 -21.19 23.10
N ALA A 7 30.20 -21.14 23.42
CA ALA A 7 29.21 -21.57 22.46
C ALA A 7 29.48 -20.78 21.17
N ASP A 8 29.88 -21.46 20.11
CA ASP A 8 30.05 -20.91 18.77
C ASP A 8 28.77 -20.16 18.39
N LEU A 9 28.71 -18.86 18.69
CA LEU A 9 27.64 -18.00 18.23
C LEU A 9 27.83 -17.89 16.72
N LEU A 10 27.05 -18.67 15.97
CA LEU A 10 26.98 -18.53 14.52
C LEU A 10 26.78 -17.05 14.20
N PRO A 11 27.51 -16.49 13.21
CA PRO A 11 27.43 -15.08 12.91
C PRO A 11 25.99 -14.70 12.60
N ILE A 12 25.42 -13.79 13.41
CA ILE A 12 24.08 -13.28 13.19
C ILE A 12 24.09 -12.55 11.84
N LYS A 13 23.51 -13.18 10.82
CA LYS A 13 23.37 -12.58 9.51
C LYS A 13 22.30 -11.50 9.59
N ALA A 14 22.70 -10.24 9.45
CA ALA A 14 21.75 -9.15 9.27
C ALA A 14 20.92 -9.41 8.01
N VAL A 15 19.59 -9.40 8.16
CA VAL A 15 18.65 -9.55 7.04
C VAL A 15 17.98 -8.20 6.82
N GLN A 16 18.00 -7.71 5.59
CA GLN A 16 17.21 -6.55 5.19
C GLN A 16 15.75 -6.98 5.07
N ALA A 17 14.86 -6.26 5.75
CA ALA A 17 13.42 -6.49 5.72
C ALA A 17 12.68 -5.17 5.53
N TRP A 18 11.46 -5.25 5.00
CA TRP A 18 10.55 -4.13 4.89
C TRP A 18 9.57 -4.16 6.05
N VAL A 19 9.22 -3.00 6.57
CA VAL A 19 8.37 -2.88 7.76
C VAL A 19 7.08 -2.19 7.35
N ASP A 20 5.93 -2.73 7.73
CA ASP A 20 4.65 -2.04 7.58
C ASP A 20 4.44 -1.00 8.70
N SER A 21 3.39 -0.19 8.63
CA SER A 21 3.03 0.80 9.66
C SER A 21 2.72 0.22 11.03
N LYS A 22 2.52 -1.10 11.14
CA LYS A 22 2.29 -1.83 12.40
C LYS A 22 3.54 -2.52 12.94
N GLY A 23 4.68 -2.40 12.26
CA GLY A 23 5.94 -3.02 12.69
C GLY A 23 6.13 -4.46 12.24
N HIS A 24 5.29 -5.02 11.35
CA HIS A 24 5.48 -6.35 10.82
C HIS A 24 6.57 -6.36 9.74
N LEU A 25 7.39 -7.42 9.74
CA LEU A 25 8.51 -7.59 8.81
C LEU A 25 8.11 -8.41 7.57
N TYR A 26 8.52 -7.93 6.41
CA TYR A 26 8.26 -8.51 5.11
C TYR A 26 9.55 -8.71 4.30
N PRO A 27 9.61 -9.76 3.47
CA PRO A 27 10.78 -10.04 2.65
C PRO A 27 10.93 -9.06 1.47
N THR A 28 9.84 -8.42 1.02
CA THR A 28 9.85 -7.47 -0.09
C THR A 28 9.03 -6.22 0.22
N LYS A 29 9.33 -5.13 -0.50
CA LYS A 29 8.60 -3.87 -0.39
C LYS A 29 7.14 -4.03 -0.81
N GLU A 30 6.91 -4.80 -1.87
CA GLU A 30 5.59 -5.07 -2.42
C GLU A 30 4.72 -5.81 -1.40
N ALA A 31 5.28 -6.81 -0.70
CA ALA A 31 4.56 -7.54 0.32
C ALA A 31 4.11 -6.64 1.48
N ALA A 32 4.99 -5.76 1.97
CA ALA A 32 4.61 -4.76 2.96
C ALA A 32 3.53 -3.81 2.44
N LEU A 33 3.65 -3.38 1.18
CA LEU A 33 2.70 -2.45 0.56
C LEU A 33 1.32 -3.07 0.30
N TYR A 34 1.25 -4.36 -0.06
CA TYR A 34 -0.03 -5.06 -0.19
C TYR A 34 -0.82 -5.03 1.11
N VAL A 35 -0.17 -5.37 2.22
CA VAL A 35 -0.83 -5.39 3.54
C VAL A 35 -1.26 -3.99 3.97
N GLU A 36 -0.48 -2.95 3.66
CA GLU A 36 -0.89 -1.57 3.90
C GLU A 36 -2.14 -1.18 3.11
N ILE A 37 -2.17 -1.51 1.82
CA ILE A 37 -3.32 -1.19 0.95
C ILE A 37 -4.54 -2.00 1.37
N GLU A 38 -4.39 -3.30 1.67
CA GLU A 38 -5.47 -4.14 2.18
C GLU A 38 -6.09 -3.56 3.45
N ARG A 39 -5.24 -3.10 4.38
CA ARG A 39 -5.68 -2.46 5.61
C ARG A 39 -6.42 -1.15 5.36
N LEU A 40 -5.91 -0.33 4.43
CA LEU A 40 -6.54 0.92 4.04
C LEU A 40 -7.92 0.69 3.41
N LEU A 41 -8.04 -0.32 2.55
CA LEU A 41 -9.29 -0.69 1.90
C LEU A 41 -10.30 -1.33 2.86
N GLY A 42 -9.81 -2.01 3.90
CA GLY A 42 -10.64 -2.75 4.84
C GLY A 42 -11.34 -3.94 4.18
N HIS A 43 -12.59 -4.20 4.59
CA HIS A 43 -13.40 -5.23 3.94
C HIS A 43 -14.11 -4.66 2.72
N VAL A 44 -13.93 -5.30 1.56
CA VAL A 44 -14.59 -4.91 0.31
C VAL A 44 -15.41 -6.08 -0.22
N GLY A 45 -16.72 -5.88 -0.35
CA GLY A 45 -17.67 -6.90 -0.81
C GLY A 45 -18.57 -7.42 0.30
N THR A 46 -19.35 -8.47 0.00
CA THR A 46 -20.31 -9.10 0.93
C THR A 46 -19.92 -10.53 1.34
N GLY A 47 -18.75 -11.01 0.88
CA GLY A 47 -18.28 -12.39 1.06
C GLY A 47 -16.81 -12.42 1.45
N GLU A 48 -15.98 -13.18 0.71
CA GLU A 48 -14.52 -13.01 0.84
C GLU A 48 -14.13 -11.59 0.42
N SER A 49 -13.26 -10.94 1.20
CA SER A 49 -12.85 -9.57 0.90
C SER A 49 -12.09 -9.53 -0.43
N LEU A 50 -12.48 -8.59 -1.29
CA LEU A 50 -11.75 -8.30 -2.53
C LEU A 50 -10.49 -7.46 -2.29
N ALA A 51 -10.29 -6.92 -1.09
CA ALA A 51 -9.18 -6.03 -0.77
C ALA A 51 -7.79 -6.60 -1.15
N PRO A 52 -7.46 -7.89 -0.91
CA PRO A 52 -6.16 -8.45 -1.32
C PRO A 52 -5.95 -8.42 -2.84
N GLY A 53 -6.99 -8.79 -3.60
CA GLY A 53 -6.95 -8.75 -5.06
C GLY A 53 -6.79 -7.32 -5.58
N ILE A 54 -7.52 -6.37 -4.99
CA ILE A 54 -7.44 -4.95 -5.36
C ILE A 54 -6.04 -4.40 -5.04
N ALA A 55 -5.50 -4.68 -3.85
CA ALA A 55 -4.17 -4.24 -3.44
C ALA A 55 -3.09 -4.70 -4.44
N ARG A 56 -3.16 -5.97 -4.87
CA ARG A 56 -2.27 -6.51 -5.89
C ARG A 56 -2.37 -5.74 -7.20
N VAL A 57 -3.59 -5.54 -7.72
CA VAL A 57 -3.81 -4.82 -8.97
C VAL A 57 -3.31 -3.38 -8.90
N LEU A 58 -3.53 -2.69 -7.77
CA LEU A 58 -3.08 -1.31 -7.58
C LEU A 58 -1.56 -1.18 -7.65
N VAL A 59 -0.81 -2.07 -7.00
CA VAL A 59 0.67 -2.05 -7.04
C VAL A 59 1.19 -2.49 -8.41
N GLU A 60 0.60 -3.50 -9.04
CA GLU A 60 0.99 -3.98 -10.37
C GLU A 60 0.79 -2.90 -11.44
N LYS A 61 -0.27 -2.09 -11.33
CA LYS A 61 -0.60 -1.04 -12.29
C LYS A 61 -0.21 0.37 -11.84
N ARG A 62 0.54 0.51 -10.74
CA ARG A 62 0.85 1.79 -10.08
C ARG A 62 1.40 2.86 -11.03
N ASP A 63 2.27 2.49 -11.96
CA ASP A 63 2.92 3.44 -12.87
C ASP A 63 1.92 4.06 -13.85
N ARG A 64 0.85 3.34 -14.20
CA ARG A 64 -0.25 3.84 -15.03
C ARG A 64 -1.30 4.58 -14.22
N LEU A 65 -1.53 4.18 -12.97
CA LEU A 65 -2.52 4.79 -12.09
C LEU A 65 -2.06 6.12 -11.50
N MET A 66 -0.77 6.25 -11.14
CA MET A 66 -0.27 7.43 -10.43
C MET A 66 -0.45 8.74 -11.22
N PRO A 67 -0.20 8.80 -12.53
CA PRO A 67 -0.49 10.01 -13.30
C PRO A 67 -1.97 10.41 -13.25
N LEU A 68 -2.89 9.43 -13.31
CA LEU A 68 -4.33 9.67 -13.25
C LEU A 68 -4.75 10.17 -11.86
N LEU A 69 -4.26 9.54 -10.79
CA LEU A 69 -4.57 9.95 -9.42
C LEU A 69 -3.96 11.32 -9.09
N LYS A 70 -2.75 11.62 -9.58
CA LYS A 70 -2.13 12.94 -9.44
C LYS A 70 -2.94 14.02 -10.18
N ALA A 71 -3.38 13.72 -11.41
CA ALA A 71 -4.24 14.63 -12.17
C ALA A 71 -5.58 14.88 -11.46
N PHE A 72 -6.20 13.83 -10.90
CA PHE A 72 -7.42 13.96 -10.10
C PHE A 72 -7.21 14.86 -8.87
N GLY A 73 -6.14 14.66 -8.11
CA GLY A 73 -5.83 15.50 -6.95
C GLY A 73 -5.54 16.96 -7.32
N ALA A 74 -4.93 17.20 -8.48
CA ALA A 74 -4.69 18.55 -9.00
C ALA A 74 -5.98 19.23 -9.52
N ALA A 75 -6.93 18.45 -10.05
CA ALA A 75 -8.22 18.93 -10.56
C ALA A 75 -9.24 19.26 -9.45
N SER A 76 -8.85 19.18 -8.17
CA SER A 76 -9.70 19.57 -7.04
C SER A 76 -9.85 21.09 -6.87
N GLU A 77 -9.16 21.90 -7.67
CA GLU A 77 -9.47 23.33 -7.81
C GLU A 77 -10.23 23.53 -9.12
N VAL A 78 -11.53 23.83 -8.98
CA VAL A 78 -12.44 24.30 -10.02
C VAL A 78 -13.01 23.22 -10.96
N ILE A 79 -14.06 22.53 -10.50
CA ILE A 79 -15.18 22.22 -11.38
C ILE A 79 -15.97 23.53 -11.45
N GLU A 80 -15.76 24.36 -12.47
CA GLU A 80 -16.62 25.53 -12.67
C GLU A 80 -18.05 25.02 -12.72
N ALA A 81 -18.90 25.55 -11.84
CA ALA A 81 -20.33 25.31 -11.91
C ALA A 81 -20.78 25.75 -13.30
N ILE A 82 -21.09 24.78 -14.17
CA ILE A 82 -21.77 25.05 -15.43
C ILE A 82 -23.06 25.77 -15.02
N PRO A 83 -23.25 27.06 -15.36
CA PRO A 83 -24.53 27.70 -15.10
C PRO A 83 -25.54 26.90 -15.89
N LEU A 84 -26.51 26.28 -15.21
CA LEU A 84 -27.69 25.76 -15.87
C LEU A 84 -28.28 26.96 -16.60
N ALA A 85 -28.12 26.99 -17.92
CA ALA A 85 -28.74 27.99 -18.77
C ALA A 85 -30.20 28.06 -18.33
N GLN A 86 -30.58 29.21 -17.78
CA GLN A 86 -31.95 29.44 -17.34
C GLN A 86 -32.82 29.16 -18.55
N ALA A 87 -33.68 28.16 -18.43
CA ALA A 87 -34.74 27.93 -19.40
C ALA A 87 -35.57 29.22 -19.43
N THR A 88 -35.41 30.00 -20.48
CA THR A 88 -36.36 31.06 -20.82
C THR A 88 -37.41 30.44 -21.71
N GLU A 89 -38.66 30.59 -21.26
CA GLU A 89 -39.91 30.20 -21.93
C GLU A 89 -40.05 30.77 -23.35
#